data_AF-E5R598-F1
#
_entry.id   AF-E5R598-F1
#
_cell.length_a   1.000
_cell.length_b   1.000
_cell.length_c   1.000
_cell.angle_alpha   90.00
_cell.angle_beta   90.00
_cell.angle_gamma   90.00
#
_symmetry.space_group_name_H-M   'P 1'
#
loop_
_entity.id
_entity.type
_entity.pdbx_description
1 polymer ?
#
loop_
_entity_poly.entity_id
_entity_poly.type
_entity_poly.pdbx_seq_one_letter_code
_entity_poly.pdbx_strand_id
1 'polypeptide(L)'
;MAFYEGLDENAGANIPDNISLAPTDTTSGGTFMTRYTNQTGTVNTTTTRKTSKNKRREERKRARGKKGTVYEEEYLTNSIERLIERLNSMQDEIQRLVEGLIRRGMRERADAVSNAAKEVVEGCKKAVGELYPAAALAPSADDSAVAIHGVDGELKPTGGDATLWDSLQEVDKKRQAPIVKEFGKLSLL
;
A
#
# COMPACT_ATOMS: atom_id res chain seq x y z
N MET A 1 -47.94 -62.30 -4.34
CA MET A 1 -47.77 -63.68 -4.83
C MET A 1 -47.63 -63.64 -6.34
N ALA A 2 -46.39 -63.65 -6.84
CA ALA A 2 -45.97 -64.18 -8.14
C ALA A 2 -44.42 -64.20 -8.12
N PHE A 3 -43.87 -65.39 -8.36
CA PHE A 3 -42.46 -65.79 -8.24
C PHE A 3 -41.75 -65.69 -9.60
N TYR A 4 -40.43 -65.40 -9.54
CA TYR A 4 -39.30 -65.86 -10.38
C TYR A 4 -39.37 -65.78 -11.92
N GLU A 5 -38.29 -65.29 -12.57
CA GLU A 5 -37.47 -66.05 -13.55
C GLU A 5 -36.44 -65.14 -14.26
N GLY A 6 -35.18 -65.59 -14.35
CA GLY A 6 -34.22 -65.10 -15.35
C GLY A 6 -33.07 -64.21 -14.87
N LEU A 7 -32.31 -64.66 -13.88
CA LEU A 7 -30.90 -64.28 -13.76
C LEU A 7 -30.18 -64.99 -14.91
N ASP A 8 -29.81 -64.28 -15.97
CA ASP A 8 -29.00 -64.88 -17.03
C ASP A 8 -27.57 -65.06 -16.49
N GLU A 9 -27.32 -66.29 -16.04
CA GLU A 9 -26.00 -66.83 -15.75
C GLU A 9 -25.19 -66.85 -17.05
N ASN A 10 -24.37 -65.82 -17.30
CA ASN A 10 -22.98 -65.94 -17.76
C ASN A 10 -22.44 -64.60 -18.30
N ALA A 11 -22.12 -63.69 -17.39
CA ALA A 11 -21.05 -62.72 -17.64
C ALA A 11 -20.32 -62.48 -16.32
N GLY A 12 -19.41 -63.39 -15.99
CA GLY A 12 -18.41 -63.24 -14.92
C GLY A 12 -17.45 -62.08 -15.21
N ALA A 13 -17.97 -60.86 -15.25
CA ALA A 13 -17.17 -59.65 -15.20
C ALA A 13 -17.02 -59.27 -13.74
N ASN A 14 -15.83 -59.51 -13.20
CA ASN A 14 -15.34 -58.91 -11.96
C ASN A 14 -15.32 -57.38 -12.16
N ILE A 15 -16.48 -56.73 -11.98
CA ILE A 15 -16.61 -55.28 -12.10
C ILE A 15 -16.11 -54.72 -10.77
N PRO A 16 -15.00 -53.95 -10.75
CA PRO A 16 -14.51 -53.36 -9.52
C PRO A 16 -15.57 -52.42 -8.93
N ASP A 17 -15.81 -52.51 -7.63
CA ASP A 17 -16.81 -51.76 -6.82
C ASP A 17 -16.71 -50.22 -6.90
N ASN A 18 -15.74 -49.70 -7.64
CA ASN A 18 -15.47 -48.27 -7.80
C ASN A 18 -16.17 -47.65 -9.03
N ILE A 19 -17.00 -48.41 -9.75
CA ILE A 19 -17.70 -47.93 -10.95
C ILE A 19 -19.20 -47.85 -10.66
N SER A 20 -19.69 -46.63 -10.42
CA SER A 20 -21.13 -46.40 -10.25
C SER A 20 -21.83 -46.39 -11.61
N LEU A 21 -22.82 -47.27 -11.78
CA LEU A 21 -23.73 -47.32 -12.94
C LEU A 21 -24.91 -46.34 -12.82
N ALA A 22 -24.92 -45.48 -11.79
CA ALA A 22 -25.92 -44.44 -11.67
C ALA A 22 -25.78 -43.47 -12.86
N PRO A 23 -26.86 -43.17 -13.61
CA PRO A 23 -26.85 -42.11 -14.61
C PRO A 23 -26.54 -40.79 -13.89
N THR A 24 -25.27 -40.43 -13.87
CA THR A 24 -24.86 -39.14 -13.35
C THR A 24 -25.15 -38.18 -14.49
N ASP A 25 -26.17 -37.34 -14.35
CA ASP A 25 -26.42 -36.15 -15.17
C ASP A 25 -25.26 -35.15 -15.00
N THR A 26 -24.06 -35.59 -15.36
CA THR A 26 -22.90 -34.76 -15.52
C THR A 26 -23.13 -34.05 -16.83
N THR A 27 -23.66 -32.84 -16.72
CA THR A 27 -23.65 -31.86 -17.79
C THR A 27 -22.19 -31.71 -18.26
N SER A 28 -21.82 -32.45 -19.29
CA SER A 28 -20.71 -32.15 -20.20
C SER A 28 -21.09 -30.92 -21.03
N GLY A 29 -21.34 -29.81 -20.33
CA GLY A 29 -21.75 -28.51 -20.88
C GLY A 29 -20.55 -27.60 -21.03
N GLY A 30 -19.79 -27.83 -22.12
CA GLY A 30 -18.94 -26.79 -22.70
C GLY A 30 -17.52 -26.76 -22.18
N THR A 31 -16.66 -27.52 -22.85
CA THR A 31 -15.24 -27.19 -23.01
C THR A 31 -15.12 -25.77 -23.61
N PHE A 32 -15.03 -24.74 -22.78
CA PHE A 32 -14.67 -23.37 -23.20
C PHE A 32 -13.17 -23.25 -23.53
N MET A 33 -12.69 -24.16 -24.37
CA MET A 33 -11.34 -24.16 -24.94
C MET A 33 -11.45 -24.01 -26.45
N THR A 34 -12.05 -22.90 -26.90
CA THR A 34 -12.10 -22.52 -28.31
C THR A 34 -10.72 -22.05 -28.76
N ARG A 35 -10.01 -22.94 -29.47
CA ARG A 35 -8.71 -22.70 -30.10
C ARG A 35 -8.80 -22.11 -31.51
N TYR A 36 -9.98 -21.61 -31.93
CA TYR A 36 -10.20 -21.14 -33.32
C TYR A 36 -11.20 -19.98 -33.44
N THR A 37 -11.02 -18.91 -32.66
CA THR A 37 -11.58 -17.59 -33.00
C THR A 37 -10.47 -16.55 -32.89
N ASN A 38 -9.96 -16.10 -34.04
CA ASN A 38 -9.15 -14.88 -34.15
C ASN A 38 -10.03 -13.64 -33.94
N GLN A 39 -10.72 -13.57 -32.79
CA GLN A 39 -11.52 -12.42 -32.42
C GLN A 39 -11.34 -12.17 -30.92
N THR A 40 -10.47 -11.19 -30.65
CA THR A 40 -10.50 -10.35 -29.45
C THR A 40 -10.14 -11.07 -28.15
N GLY A 41 -8.84 -11.36 -27.98
CA GLY A 41 -8.29 -11.81 -26.70
C GLY A 41 -8.63 -10.83 -25.57
N THR A 42 -9.23 -11.31 -24.49
CA THR A 42 -9.22 -10.68 -23.15
C THR A 42 -9.35 -9.14 -23.09
N VAL A 43 -10.20 -8.52 -23.92
CA VAL A 43 -10.31 -7.04 -23.97
C VAL A 43 -10.99 -6.42 -22.74
N ASN A 44 -11.60 -7.21 -21.84
CA ASN A 44 -12.39 -6.69 -20.73
C ASN A 44 -11.87 -7.03 -19.32
N THR A 45 -10.56 -7.08 -19.09
CA THR A 45 -10.01 -7.29 -17.72
C THR A 45 -9.83 -6.00 -16.91
N THR A 46 -10.23 -4.84 -17.43
CA THR A 46 -10.14 -3.53 -16.74
C THR A 46 -11.05 -3.46 -15.51
N THR A 47 -12.14 -4.23 -15.45
CA THR A 47 -13.13 -4.22 -14.34
C THR A 47 -12.67 -4.98 -13.09
N THR A 48 -11.72 -5.91 -13.19
CA THR A 48 -11.31 -6.78 -12.06
C THR A 48 -10.40 -6.10 -11.03
N ARG A 49 -9.77 -4.96 -11.40
CA ARG A 49 -8.86 -4.22 -10.51
C ARG A 49 -9.56 -3.35 -9.48
N LYS A 50 -10.81 -2.94 -9.71
CA LYS A 50 -11.61 -2.10 -8.80
C LYS A 50 -12.27 -2.87 -7.63
N THR A 51 -11.85 -4.11 -7.37
CA THR A 51 -12.41 -4.90 -6.27
C THR A 51 -11.81 -4.50 -4.92
N SER A 52 -12.60 -4.56 -3.85
CA SER A 52 -12.14 -4.27 -2.47
C SER A 52 -10.95 -5.14 -2.05
N LYS A 53 -10.86 -6.37 -2.56
CA LYS A 53 -9.74 -7.28 -2.33
C LYS A 53 -8.44 -6.77 -2.96
N ASN A 54 -8.48 -6.24 -4.17
CA ASN A 54 -7.30 -5.66 -4.82
C ASN A 54 -6.89 -4.34 -4.18
N LYS A 55 -7.84 -3.47 -3.82
CA LYS A 55 -7.53 -2.24 -3.07
C LYS A 55 -6.77 -2.53 -1.76
N ARG A 56 -7.24 -3.52 -0.97
CA ARG A 56 -6.53 -3.97 0.25
C ARG A 56 -5.13 -4.52 -0.04
N ARG A 57 -4.93 -5.21 -1.17
CA ARG A 57 -3.62 -5.74 -1.56
C ARG A 57 -2.67 -4.60 -1.95
N GLU A 58 -3.16 -3.59 -2.64
CA GLU A 58 -2.40 -2.40 -3.02
C GLU A 58 -2.06 -1.54 -1.80
N GLU A 59 -3.00 -1.30 -0.89
CA GLU A 59 -2.74 -0.62 0.38
C GLU A 59 -1.67 -1.33 1.21
N ARG A 60 -1.68 -2.67 1.26
CA ARG A 60 -0.59 -3.44 1.90
C ARG A 60 0.75 -3.28 1.19
N LYS A 61 0.77 -3.14 -0.14
CA LYS A 61 2.01 -2.87 -0.89
C LYS A 61 2.53 -1.47 -0.60
N ARG A 62 1.64 -0.48 -0.55
CA ARG A 62 1.94 0.89 -0.16
C ARG A 62 2.51 0.96 1.25
N ALA A 63 1.91 0.24 2.21
CA ALA A 63 2.40 0.17 3.58
C ALA A 63 3.70 -0.64 3.77
N ARG A 64 4.08 -1.48 2.80
CA ARG A 64 5.27 -2.36 2.91
C ARG A 64 6.59 -1.61 2.72
N GLY A 65 6.58 -0.44 2.06
CA GLY A 65 7.79 0.36 1.84
C GLY A 65 8.90 -0.38 1.10
N LYS A 66 8.54 -1.24 0.13
CA LYS A 66 9.55 -1.98 -0.65
C LYS A 66 10.20 -1.04 -1.66
N LYS A 67 11.54 -0.95 -1.64
CA LYS A 67 12.34 -0.21 -2.62
C LYS A 67 12.06 -0.66 -4.07
N GLY A 68 12.05 0.28 -5.00
CA GLY A 68 11.77 0.08 -6.42
C GLY A 68 10.28 -0.13 -6.73
N THR A 69 9.39 0.25 -5.82
CA THR A 69 7.94 0.24 -6.07
C THR A 69 7.42 1.64 -6.32
N VAL A 70 6.31 1.75 -7.06
CA VAL A 70 5.61 3.01 -7.33
C VAL A 70 5.23 3.76 -6.04
N TYR A 71 5.08 3.04 -4.93
CA TYR A 71 4.71 3.60 -3.63
C TYR A 71 5.89 4.01 -2.74
N GLU A 72 7.13 3.86 -3.21
CA GLU A 72 8.32 4.12 -2.39
C GLU A 72 8.38 5.57 -1.91
N GLU A 73 8.21 6.53 -2.82
CA GLU A 73 8.29 7.96 -2.50
C GLU A 73 7.21 8.39 -1.50
N GLU A 74 5.97 7.95 -1.73
CA GLU A 74 4.84 8.18 -0.82
C GLU A 74 5.10 7.56 0.56
N TYR A 75 5.74 6.39 0.60
CA TYR A 75 6.10 5.74 1.86
C TYR A 75 7.18 6.52 2.60
N LEU A 76 8.20 7.02 1.89
CA LEU A 76 9.30 7.77 2.51
C LEU A 76 8.82 9.09 3.11
N THR A 77 7.99 9.85 2.40
CA THR A 77 7.43 11.11 2.90
C THR A 77 6.55 10.88 4.13
N ASN A 78 5.62 9.92 4.06
CA ASN A 78 4.77 9.54 5.19
C ASN A 78 5.59 9.00 6.39
N SER A 79 6.70 8.31 6.13
CA SER A 79 7.58 7.80 7.19
C SER A 79 8.25 8.96 7.94
N ILE A 80 8.69 10.00 7.23
CA ILE A 80 9.30 11.18 7.84
C ILE A 80 8.28 11.95 8.69
N GLU A 81 7.05 12.12 8.21
CA GLU A 81 5.96 12.73 8.98
C GLU A 81 5.73 11.98 10.31
N ARG A 82 5.61 10.64 10.25
CA ARG A 82 5.46 9.79 11.46
C ARG A 82 6.66 9.88 12.41
N LEU A 83 7.86 10.04 11.88
CA LEU A 83 9.07 10.22 12.68
C LEU A 83 9.05 11.57 13.41
N ILE A 84 8.60 12.64 12.75
CA ILE A 84 8.47 13.96 13.35
C ILE A 84 7.39 13.98 14.43
N GLU A 85 6.25 13.33 14.21
CA GLU A 85 5.20 13.17 15.23
C GLU A 85 5.73 12.42 16.46
N ARG A 86 6.47 11.32 16.24
CA ARG A 86 7.11 10.57 17.32
C ARG A 86 8.12 11.44 18.07
N LEU A 87 8.99 12.16 17.36
CA LEU A 87 9.95 13.08 17.96
C LEU A 87 9.23 14.10 18.85
N ASN A 88 8.16 14.72 18.36
CA ASN A 88 7.36 15.69 19.11
C ASN A 88 6.74 15.08 20.38
N SER A 89 6.35 13.79 20.37
CA SER A 89 5.87 13.09 21.58
C SER A 89 6.99 12.72 22.57
N MET A 90 8.20 12.45 22.07
CA MET A 90 9.34 12.07 22.90
C MET A 90 10.03 13.25 23.59
N GLN A 91 9.80 14.49 23.15
CA GLN A 91 10.44 15.69 23.72
C GLN A 91 10.25 15.81 25.24
N ASP A 92 9.04 15.55 25.73
CA ASP A 92 8.72 15.62 27.17
C ASP A 92 9.47 14.54 27.97
N GLU A 93 9.61 13.34 27.39
CA GLU A 93 10.34 12.23 28.00
C GLU A 93 11.85 12.52 28.06
N ILE A 94 12.41 13.07 26.97
CA ILE A 94 13.81 13.50 26.89
C ILE A 94 14.08 14.58 27.94
N GLN A 95 13.19 15.56 28.10
CA GLN A 95 13.35 16.61 29.10
C GLN A 95 13.39 16.05 30.52
N ARG A 96 12.46 15.15 30.86
CA ARG A 96 12.43 14.47 32.18
C ARG A 96 13.68 13.62 32.42
N LEU A 97 14.19 12.96 31.38
CA LEU A 97 15.42 12.18 31.46
C LEU A 97 16.62 13.07 31.75
N VAL A 98 16.79 14.17 31.02
CA VAL A 98 17.89 15.12 31.22
C VAL A 98 17.82 15.72 32.64
N GLU A 99 16.63 16.12 33.10
CA GLU A 99 16.43 16.60 34.45
C GLU A 99 16.83 15.55 35.51
N GLY A 100 16.41 14.30 35.31
CA GLY A 100 16.78 13.18 36.20
C GLY A 100 18.29 12.95 36.26
N LEU A 101 18.98 13.05 35.13
CA LEU A 101 20.44 12.90 35.06
C LEU A 101 21.17 14.03 35.78
N ILE A 102 20.72 15.28 35.62
CA ILE A 102 21.29 16.45 36.31
C ILE A 102 21.10 16.31 37.84
N ARG A 103 19.90 15.95 38.29
CA ARG A 103 19.59 15.75 39.71
C ARG A 103 20.42 14.64 40.37
N ARG A 104 20.89 13.67 39.58
CA ARG A 104 21.78 12.58 40.03
C ARG A 104 23.27 12.90 39.87
N GLY A 105 23.64 14.11 39.45
CA GLY A 105 25.03 14.52 39.25
C GLY A 105 25.69 13.98 37.98
N MET A 106 24.93 13.35 37.07
CA MET A 106 25.44 12.77 35.82
C MET A 106 25.44 13.80 34.68
N ARG A 107 26.18 14.90 34.84
CA ARG A 107 26.17 16.05 33.92
C ARG A 107 26.60 15.70 32.49
N GLU A 108 27.72 14.99 32.33
CA GLU A 108 28.24 14.60 31.01
C GLU A 108 27.22 13.77 30.21
N ARG A 109 26.48 12.88 30.88
CA ARG A 109 25.43 12.08 30.25
C ARG A 109 24.22 12.93 29.87
N ALA A 110 23.86 13.88 30.72
CA ALA A 110 22.79 14.83 30.43
C ALA A 110 23.12 15.68 29.20
N ASP A 111 24.37 16.16 29.10
CA ASP A 111 24.87 16.90 27.94
C ASP A 111 24.88 16.06 26.67
N ALA A 112 25.36 14.81 26.74
CA ALA A 112 25.36 13.91 25.61
C ALA A 112 23.94 13.67 25.05
N VAL A 113 22.96 13.41 25.93
CA VAL A 113 21.55 13.20 25.54
C VAL A 113 20.96 14.50 24.96
N SER A 114 21.20 15.64 25.59
CA SER A 114 20.73 16.94 25.11
C SER A 114 21.29 17.28 23.72
N ASN A 115 22.58 17.02 23.50
CA ASN A 115 23.23 17.29 22.21
C ASN A 115 22.74 16.34 21.11
N ALA A 116 22.60 15.05 21.40
CA ALA A 116 22.03 14.09 20.46
C ALA A 116 20.58 14.45 20.08
N ALA A 117 19.77 14.90 21.05
CA ALA A 117 18.41 15.35 20.79
C ALA A 117 18.37 16.58 19.87
N LYS A 118 19.27 17.55 20.08
CA LYS A 118 19.40 18.73 19.20
C LYS A 118 19.80 18.34 17.79
N GLU A 119 20.79 17.46 17.63
CA GLU A 119 21.24 17.01 16.32
C GLU A 119 20.10 16.37 15.51
N VAL A 120 19.29 15.53 16.17
CA VAL A 120 18.11 14.92 15.53
C VAL A 120 17.08 15.98 15.13
N VAL A 121 16.78 16.94 16.01
CA VAL A 121 15.84 18.03 15.72
C VAL A 121 16.32 18.88 14.55
N GLU A 122 17.61 19.22 14.50
CA GLU A 122 18.22 19.96 13.40
C GLU A 122 18.20 19.15 12.10
N GLY A 123 18.48 17.85 12.15
CA GLY A 123 18.34 16.94 11.02
C GLY A 123 16.92 16.89 10.48
N CYS A 124 15.91 16.81 11.36
CA CYS A 124 14.50 16.87 10.97
C CYS A 124 14.13 18.22 10.34
N LYS A 125 14.60 19.35 10.89
CA LYS A 125 14.37 20.68 10.31
C LYS A 125 14.97 20.80 8.89
N LYS A 126 16.18 20.28 8.67
CA LYS A 126 16.81 20.24 7.34
C LYS A 126 16.01 19.38 6.36
N ALA A 127 15.64 18.16 6.77
CA ALA A 127 14.84 17.26 5.94
C ALA A 127 13.48 17.85 5.56
N VAL A 128 12.81 18.55 6.50
CA VAL A 128 11.56 19.27 6.19
C VAL A 128 11.80 20.41 5.19
N GLY A 129 12.90 21.16 5.33
CA GLY A 129 13.25 22.21 4.38
C GLY A 129 13.51 21.70 2.95
N GLU A 130 14.11 20.51 2.82
CA GLU A 130 14.33 19.85 1.53
C GLU A 130 13.04 19.32 0.90
N LEU A 131 12.15 18.74 1.72
CA LEU A 131 10.91 18.12 1.24
C LEU A 131 9.77 19.11 1.01
N TYR A 132 9.78 20.24 1.73
CA TYR A 132 8.74 21.26 1.69
C TYR A 132 9.34 22.63 1.35
N PRO A 133 9.87 22.83 0.13
CA PRO A 133 10.44 24.10 -0.27
C PRO A 133 9.38 25.21 -0.24
N ALA A 134 9.72 26.36 0.36
CA ALA A 134 8.81 27.48 0.56
C ALA A 134 8.18 28.05 -0.73
N ALA A 135 8.78 27.77 -1.89
CA ALA A 135 8.22 28.16 -3.19
C ALA A 135 6.90 27.45 -3.54
N ALA A 136 6.58 26.32 -2.90
CA ALA A 136 5.31 25.62 -3.09
C ALA A 136 4.12 26.32 -2.39
N LEU A 137 4.36 27.30 -1.51
CA LEU A 137 3.33 28.07 -0.79
C LEU A 137 2.74 29.26 -1.58
N ALA A 138 3.23 29.56 -2.77
CA ALA A 138 2.52 30.49 -3.65
C ALA A 138 1.24 29.82 -4.19
N PRO A 139 0.08 30.51 -4.21
CA PRO A 139 -1.06 30.05 -4.98
C PRO A 139 -0.67 30.21 -6.45
N SER A 140 -0.08 29.17 -7.03
CA SER A 140 -0.05 29.00 -8.47
C SER A 140 -1.50 28.84 -8.92
N ALA A 141 -2.12 29.98 -9.26
CA ALA A 141 -3.40 30.09 -9.95
C ALA A 141 -3.28 29.60 -11.41
N ASP A 142 -2.58 28.48 -11.61
CA ASP A 142 -2.46 27.78 -12.88
C ASP A 142 -2.87 26.34 -12.61
N ASP A 143 -4.19 26.18 -12.46
CA ASP A 143 -4.88 24.91 -12.65
C ASP A 143 -4.85 24.59 -14.15
N SER A 144 -3.65 24.35 -14.68
CA SER A 144 -3.46 23.76 -16.00
C SER A 144 -3.02 22.32 -15.78
N ALA A 145 -3.97 21.50 -15.33
CA ALA A 145 -3.96 20.11 -15.68
C ALA A 145 -3.69 20.04 -17.20
N VAL A 146 -2.54 19.50 -17.61
CA VAL A 146 -2.33 19.12 -19.00
C VAL A 146 -3.24 17.92 -19.25
N ALA A 147 -4.52 18.20 -19.42
CA ALA A 147 -5.50 17.29 -19.93
C ALA A 147 -5.09 17.04 -21.38
N ILE A 148 -4.39 15.93 -21.61
CA ILE A 148 -4.28 15.38 -22.96
C ILE A 148 -5.71 15.04 -23.38
N HIS A 149 -6.34 15.90 -24.17
CA HIS A 149 -7.69 15.68 -24.68
C HIS A 149 -7.66 14.49 -25.64
N GLY A 150 -8.01 13.31 -25.14
CA GLY A 150 -8.56 12.25 -25.97
C GLY A 150 -10.06 12.46 -26.14
N VAL A 151 -10.60 11.78 -27.15
CA VAL A 151 -11.88 12.09 -27.80
C VAL A 151 -13.12 12.10 -26.88
N ASP A 152 -13.08 11.67 -25.61
CA ASP A 152 -14.25 11.68 -24.72
C ASP A 152 -13.93 11.91 -23.22
N GLY A 153 -13.21 12.99 -22.88
CA GLY A 153 -12.97 13.43 -21.49
C GLY A 153 -11.56 13.12 -20.98
N GLU A 154 -11.19 13.72 -19.83
CA GLU A 154 -9.86 13.68 -19.22
C GLU A 154 -9.22 12.28 -19.34
N LEU A 155 -8.05 12.19 -19.99
CA LEU A 155 -7.32 10.94 -20.18
C LEU A 155 -6.72 10.45 -18.85
N LYS A 156 -7.56 9.92 -17.96
CA LYS A 156 -7.05 9.17 -16.82
C LYS A 156 -6.55 7.82 -17.35
N PRO A 157 -5.23 7.53 -17.27
CA PRO A 157 -4.72 6.25 -17.73
C PRO A 157 -5.40 5.11 -16.97
N THR A 158 -5.64 4.00 -17.66
CA THR A 158 -6.27 2.81 -17.08
C THR A 158 -5.23 1.71 -16.87
N GLY A 159 -5.48 0.78 -15.94
CA GLY A 159 -4.61 -0.38 -15.74
C GLY A 159 -3.38 -0.09 -14.88
N GLY A 160 -2.17 -0.39 -15.37
CA GLY A 160 -0.92 -0.25 -14.61
C GLY A 160 -0.54 1.22 -14.43
N ASP A 161 -0.67 1.98 -15.51
CA ASP A 161 -0.34 3.41 -15.57
C ASP A 161 -1.25 4.26 -14.68
N ALA A 162 -2.46 3.79 -14.37
CA ALA A 162 -3.36 4.41 -13.40
C ALA A 162 -2.74 4.53 -12.00
N THR A 163 -1.96 3.54 -11.58
CA THR A 163 -1.35 3.53 -10.24
C THR A 163 -0.17 4.49 -10.14
N LEU A 164 0.62 4.60 -11.21
CA LEU A 164 1.67 5.61 -11.35
C LEU A 164 1.08 7.02 -11.40
N TRP A 165 -0.02 7.18 -12.13
CA TRP A 165 -0.72 8.45 -12.24
C TRP A 165 -1.33 8.88 -10.90
N ASP A 166 -1.97 7.97 -10.17
CA ASP A 166 -2.47 8.25 -8.82
C ASP A 166 -1.31 8.59 -7.84
N SER A 167 -0.14 7.96 -7.94
CA SER A 167 1.01 8.31 -7.09
C SER A 167 1.61 9.67 -7.45
N LEU A 168 1.71 9.99 -8.74
CA LEU A 168 2.19 11.30 -9.21
C LEU A 168 1.28 12.42 -8.72
N GLN A 169 -0.04 12.24 -8.84
CA GLN A 169 -1.00 13.21 -8.30
C GLN A 169 -0.91 13.34 -6.77
N GLU A 170 -0.62 12.27 -6.03
CA GLU A 170 -0.46 12.32 -4.58
C GLU A 170 0.84 13.02 -4.14
N VAL A 171 1.89 12.96 -4.97
CA VAL A 171 3.14 13.71 -4.78
C VAL A 171 2.93 15.18 -5.11
N ASP A 172 2.18 15.50 -6.16
CA ASP A 172 1.88 16.87 -6.59
C ASP A 172 0.89 17.59 -5.66
N LYS A 173 0.12 16.85 -4.85
CA LYS A 173 -0.71 17.45 -3.80
C LYS A 173 0.19 18.21 -2.82
N LYS A 174 -0.01 19.52 -2.76
CA LYS A 174 0.66 20.42 -1.79
C LYS A 174 0.37 19.94 -0.36
N ARG A 175 1.30 19.18 0.22
CA ARG A 175 1.24 18.73 1.61
C ARG A 175 1.66 19.88 2.53
N GLN A 176 0.95 20.04 3.64
CA GLN A 176 1.33 21.00 4.67
C GLN A 176 2.57 20.48 5.42
N ALA A 177 3.61 21.30 5.56
CA ALA A 177 4.82 20.90 6.25
C ALA A 177 4.53 20.56 7.73
N PRO A 178 5.00 19.41 8.24
CA PRO A 178 4.82 19.04 9.63
C PRO A 178 5.61 19.98 10.55
N ILE A 179 4.99 20.37 11.67
CA ILE A 179 5.60 21.28 12.65
C ILE A 179 6.63 20.50 13.47
N VAL A 180 7.89 20.91 13.38
CA VAL A 180 8.97 20.42 14.25
C VAL A 180 9.03 21.32 15.48
N LYS A 181 8.59 20.82 16.65
CA LYS A 181 8.68 21.57 17.90
C LYS A 181 10.15 21.78 18.29
N GLU A 182 10.46 22.96 18.81
CA GLU A 182 11.81 23.24 19.31
C GLU A 182 12.05 22.57 20.65
N PHE A 183 13.26 22.01 20.84
CA PHE A 183 13.66 21.46 22.12
C PHE A 183 14.06 22.60 23.06
N GLY A 184 13.25 22.83 24.08
CA GLY A 184 13.54 23.81 25.14
C GLY A 184 14.79 23.40 25.89
N LYS A 185 15.90 24.15 25.73
CA LYS A 185 17.11 23.92 26.51
C LYS A 185 16.77 24.17 27.99
N LEU A 186 17.00 23.17 28.85
CA LEU A 186 16.97 23.40 30.30
C LEU A 186 18.07 24.42 30.62
N SER A 187 17.69 25.57 31.19
CA SER A 187 18.62 26.65 31.59
C SER A 187 19.62 26.23 32.67
N LEU A 188 19.49 25.01 33.19
CA LEU A 188 20.36 24.37 34.17
C LEU A 188 21.63 23.73 33.56
N LEU A 189 21.75 23.67 32.23
CA LEU A 189 22.94 23.28 31.46
C LEU A 189 23.56 24.47 30.74
#